data_AF-A0A814Q6N1-F1
#
_entry.id   AF-A0A814Q6N1-F1
#
_cell.length_a   1.000
_cell.length_b   1.000
_cell.length_c   1.000
_cell.angle_alpha   90.00
_cell.angle_beta   90.00
_cell.angle_gamma   90.00
#
_symmetry.space_group_name_H-M   'P 1'
#
loop_
_entity.id
_entity.type
_entity.pdbx_description
1 polymer ?
#
loop_
_entity_poly.entity_id
_entity_poly.type
_entity_poly.pdbx_seq_one_letter_code
_entity_poly.pdbx_strand_id
1 'polypeptide(L)'
;CCEQKCVLNNTYGSKLCSCPTDRWWNKLDSFCKKRSYFNESCSSISECWLGANLTCLNSKCACSDANLNFWNGTFCSQVESYLGSCKISSGCNQTQGLVCNLTEQMVYKCVCPSYNYWDSSLKKCLPQKNNTQACTSTEQCRSGTSLYCDTSSTNTCKCPIDYYWSTNTCVKMVSYGSYCNASIQCNTNLLLSCVNSYCVCTASKFWNGTFCGN
;
A
#
# COMPACT_ATOMS: atom_id res chain seq x y z
N CYS A 1 -41.29 -28.69 -5.83
CA CYS A 1 -40.95 -29.60 -4.72
C CYS A 1 -39.64 -30.30 -5.05
N CYS A 2 -38.50 -29.85 -4.53
CA CYS A 2 -37.21 -30.50 -4.78
C CYS A 2 -36.93 -31.53 -3.69
N GLU A 3 -37.08 -32.81 -4.06
CA GLU A 3 -37.04 -33.97 -3.17
C GLU A 3 -35.66 -34.18 -2.54
N GLN A 4 -35.63 -34.33 -1.22
CA GLN A 4 -34.50 -34.92 -0.50
C GLN A 4 -34.38 -36.39 -0.91
N LYS A 5 -33.26 -36.78 -1.52
CA LYS A 5 -32.99 -38.18 -1.87
C LYS A 5 -31.94 -38.74 -0.92
N CYS A 6 -32.40 -39.49 0.08
CA CYS A 6 -31.56 -40.32 0.94
C CYS A 6 -31.68 -41.77 0.50
N VAL A 7 -30.63 -42.30 -0.12
CA VAL A 7 -30.56 -43.71 -0.51
C VAL A 7 -29.69 -44.45 0.49
N LEU A 8 -30.16 -45.60 0.99
CA LEU A 8 -29.35 -46.51 1.79
C LEU A 8 -28.32 -47.17 0.87
N ASN A 9 -27.03 -46.90 1.10
CA ASN A 9 -25.96 -47.61 0.42
C ASN A 9 -25.74 -48.95 1.13
N ASN A 10 -26.35 -50.02 0.60
CA ASN A 10 -26.30 -51.38 1.16
C ASN A 10 -24.90 -52.01 1.15
N THR A 11 -23.90 -51.39 0.53
CA THR A 11 -22.52 -51.89 0.51
C THR A 11 -21.68 -51.40 1.71
N TYR A 12 -22.10 -50.31 2.38
CA TYR A 12 -21.35 -49.68 3.47
C TYR A 12 -22.21 -49.28 4.69
N GLY A 13 -23.52 -49.59 4.69
CA GLY A 13 -24.42 -49.24 5.79
C GLY A 13 -24.64 -47.73 6.00
N SER A 14 -24.29 -46.88 5.01
CA SER A 14 -24.41 -45.42 5.12
C SER A 14 -25.57 -44.87 4.28
N LYS A 15 -26.34 -43.93 4.83
CA LYS A 15 -27.36 -43.17 4.10
C LYS A 15 -26.67 -42.09 3.26
N LEU A 16 -26.68 -42.25 1.94
CA LEU A 16 -26.22 -41.23 1.00
C LEU A 16 -27.39 -40.25 0.77
N CYS A 17 -27.36 -39.14 1.49
CA CYS A 17 -28.36 -38.08 1.39
C CYS A 17 -27.84 -36.93 0.53
N SER A 18 -28.51 -36.69 -0.59
CA SER A 18 -28.19 -35.58 -1.50
C SER A 18 -29.17 -34.43 -1.30
N CYS A 19 -28.64 -33.22 -1.19
CA CYS A 19 -29.38 -31.97 -1.09
C CYS A 19 -29.21 -31.15 -2.38
N PRO A 20 -30.14 -30.23 -2.68
CA PRO A 20 -29.93 -29.19 -3.69
C PRO A 20 -28.64 -28.38 -3.44
N THR A 21 -28.10 -27.73 -4.47
CA THR A 21 -26.79 -27.05 -4.44
C THR A 21 -26.71 -25.89 -3.42
N ASP A 22 -27.83 -25.27 -3.08
CA ASP A 22 -27.96 -24.20 -2.07
C ASP A 22 -28.08 -24.75 -0.63
N ARG A 23 -28.10 -26.08 -0.46
CA ARG A 23 -28.33 -26.76 0.82
C ARG A 23 -27.27 -27.80 1.14
N TRP A 24 -27.21 -28.16 2.41
CA TRP A 24 -26.31 -29.20 2.93
C TRP A 24 -27.04 -30.12 3.89
N TRP A 25 -26.58 -31.38 3.94
CA TRP A 25 -27.21 -32.41 4.76
C TRP A 25 -26.77 -32.28 6.22
N ASN A 26 -27.70 -31.91 7.09
CA ASN A 26 -27.46 -31.92 8.52
C ASN A 26 -27.76 -33.32 9.09
N LYS A 27 -26.73 -34.01 9.59
CA LYS A 27 -26.86 -35.36 10.15
C LYS A 27 -27.64 -35.42 11.46
N LEU A 28 -27.61 -34.36 12.28
CA LEU A 28 -28.31 -34.31 13.57
C LEU A 28 -29.81 -34.17 13.35
N ASP A 29 -30.21 -33.26 12.47
CA ASP A 29 -31.62 -32.97 12.22
C ASP A 29 -32.22 -33.83 11.08
N SER A 30 -31.40 -34.65 10.42
CA SER A 30 -31.78 -35.47 9.27
C SER A 30 -32.53 -34.69 8.18
N PHE A 31 -32.09 -33.46 7.91
CA PHE A 31 -32.73 -32.54 6.97
C PHE A 31 -31.72 -31.63 6.25
N CYS A 32 -32.05 -31.21 5.02
CA CYS A 32 -31.25 -30.28 4.24
C CYS A 32 -31.41 -28.83 4.72
N LYS A 33 -30.41 -28.30 5.43
CA LYS A 33 -30.36 -26.89 5.84
C LYS A 33 -29.80 -26.01 4.73
N LYS A 34 -30.19 -24.73 4.73
CA LYS A 34 -29.61 -23.72 3.82
C LYS A 34 -28.12 -23.59 4.13
N ARG A 35 -27.29 -23.47 3.09
CA ARG A 35 -25.87 -23.17 3.24
C ARG A 35 -25.68 -21.75 3.78
N SER A 36 -24.71 -21.62 4.68
CA SER A 36 -24.28 -20.36 5.27
C SER A 36 -23.54 -19.52 4.23
N TYR A 37 -23.79 -18.21 4.24
CA TYR A 37 -23.14 -17.22 3.38
C TYR A 37 -21.90 -16.60 4.04
N PHE A 38 -21.25 -15.65 3.36
CA PHE A 38 -20.02 -15.03 3.87
C PHE A 38 -20.19 -14.45 5.29
N ASN A 39 -19.24 -14.72 6.17
CA ASN A 39 -19.17 -14.35 7.60
C ASN A 39 -20.27 -14.96 8.50
N GLU A 40 -21.11 -15.85 7.97
CA GLU A 40 -22.06 -16.62 8.77
C GLU A 40 -21.40 -17.82 9.45
N SER A 41 -21.99 -18.28 10.54
CA SER A 41 -21.46 -19.40 11.32
C SER A 41 -21.47 -20.71 10.54
N CYS A 42 -20.43 -21.51 10.76
CA CYS A 42 -20.30 -22.87 10.22
C CYS A 42 -19.50 -23.74 11.18
N SER A 43 -19.71 -25.05 11.11
CA SER A 43 -18.85 -26.04 11.79
C SER A 43 -17.98 -26.84 10.79
N SER A 44 -18.39 -26.88 9.52
CA SER A 44 -17.71 -27.62 8.47
C SER A 44 -17.85 -26.93 7.11
N ILE A 45 -16.93 -27.24 6.19
CA ILE A 45 -16.91 -26.64 4.83
C ILE A 45 -18.18 -26.94 4.03
N SER A 46 -18.82 -28.09 4.28
CA SER A 46 -20.05 -28.48 3.61
C SER A 46 -21.24 -27.59 3.98
N GLU A 47 -21.13 -26.76 5.03
CA GLU A 47 -22.17 -25.80 5.43
C GLU A 47 -22.08 -24.51 4.63
N CYS A 48 -20.93 -24.18 4.05
CA CYS A 48 -20.73 -22.94 3.32
C CYS A 48 -21.23 -23.02 1.87
N TRP A 49 -21.59 -21.87 1.30
CA TRP A 49 -22.01 -21.78 -0.10
C TRP A 49 -20.83 -22.07 -1.05
N LEU A 50 -20.91 -23.21 -1.77
CA LEU A 50 -19.93 -23.67 -2.75
C LEU A 50 -19.75 -22.77 -3.99
N GLY A 51 -20.83 -22.27 -4.58
CA GLY A 51 -20.79 -21.32 -5.72
C GLY A 51 -20.09 -19.99 -5.44
N ALA A 52 -19.80 -19.68 -4.17
CA ALA A 52 -19.04 -18.50 -3.77
C ALA A 52 -17.58 -18.84 -3.36
N ASN A 53 -17.17 -20.11 -3.49
CA ASN A 53 -15.87 -20.66 -3.10
C ASN A 53 -15.48 -20.36 -1.64
N LEU A 54 -16.46 -20.49 -0.73
CA LEU A 54 -16.29 -20.27 0.71
C LEU A 54 -15.83 -21.55 1.42
N THR A 55 -14.95 -21.40 2.40
CA THR A 55 -14.50 -22.44 3.33
C THR A 55 -14.87 -22.08 4.76
N CYS A 56 -15.01 -23.09 5.62
CA CYS A 56 -15.28 -22.85 7.04
C CYS A 56 -13.97 -22.60 7.80
N LEU A 57 -13.72 -21.34 8.18
CA LEU A 57 -12.53 -20.91 8.91
C LEU A 57 -12.95 -20.21 10.20
N ASN A 58 -12.39 -20.62 11.33
CA ASN A 58 -12.71 -20.05 12.65
C ASN A 58 -14.22 -20.01 12.95
N SER A 59 -14.92 -21.09 12.62
CA SER A 59 -16.38 -21.24 12.74
C SER A 59 -17.20 -20.26 11.90
N LYS A 60 -16.62 -19.67 10.84
CA LYS A 60 -17.32 -18.79 9.90
C LYS A 60 -16.99 -19.11 8.45
N CYS A 61 -17.96 -18.93 7.56
CA CYS A 61 -17.73 -19.08 6.13
C CYS A 61 -16.94 -17.89 5.59
N ALA A 62 -15.72 -18.12 5.14
CA ALA A 62 -14.81 -17.11 4.63
C ALA A 62 -14.11 -17.60 3.37
N CYS A 63 -13.34 -16.72 2.72
CA CYS A 63 -12.52 -17.13 1.59
C CYS A 63 -11.36 -18.00 2.07
N SER A 64 -11.02 -19.00 1.26
CA SER A 64 -9.79 -19.78 1.46
C SER A 64 -8.58 -18.85 1.46
N ASP A 65 -7.62 -19.11 2.34
CA ASP A 65 -6.42 -18.29 2.60
C ASP A 65 -6.62 -16.78 2.35
N ALA A 66 -6.86 -16.03 3.43
CA ALA A 66 -7.09 -14.59 3.39
C ALA A 66 -5.93 -13.80 2.74
N ASN A 67 -4.75 -14.39 2.55
CA ASN A 67 -3.63 -13.76 1.86
C ASN A 67 -3.69 -13.90 0.33
N LEU A 68 -4.45 -14.88 -0.16
CA LEU A 68 -4.57 -15.20 -1.58
C LEU A 68 -5.94 -14.85 -2.13
N ASN A 69 -6.99 -14.91 -1.32
CA ASN A 69 -8.34 -14.61 -1.76
C ASN A 69 -9.05 -13.63 -0.82
N PHE A 70 -9.96 -12.86 -1.41
CA PHE A 70 -10.80 -11.91 -0.71
C PHE A 70 -12.25 -12.01 -1.18
N TRP A 71 -13.14 -11.57 -0.31
CA TRP A 71 -14.56 -11.47 -0.64
C TRP A 71 -14.81 -10.23 -1.50
N ASN A 72 -15.23 -10.41 -2.75
CA ASN A 72 -15.53 -9.29 -3.65
C ASN A 72 -16.97 -8.76 -3.55
N GLY A 73 -17.78 -9.33 -2.65
CA GLY A 73 -19.23 -9.06 -2.53
C GLY A 73 -20.11 -10.18 -3.06
N THR A 74 -19.58 -11.06 -3.92
CA THR A 74 -20.34 -12.13 -4.59
C THR A 74 -19.67 -13.50 -4.49
N PHE A 75 -18.35 -13.56 -4.64
CA PHE A 75 -17.55 -14.77 -4.52
C PHE A 75 -16.13 -14.44 -4.03
N CYS A 76 -15.40 -15.46 -3.61
CA CYS A 76 -13.99 -15.33 -3.27
C CYS A 76 -13.14 -15.21 -4.53
N SER A 77 -12.50 -14.06 -4.68
CA SER A 77 -11.61 -13.73 -5.81
C SER A 77 -10.17 -13.66 -5.33
N GLN A 78 -9.22 -13.91 -6.23
CA GLN A 78 -7.81 -13.77 -5.91
C GLN A 78 -7.44 -12.31 -5.63
N VAL A 79 -6.52 -12.09 -4.68
CA VAL A 79 -5.97 -10.76 -4.43
C VAL A 79 -5.02 -10.36 -5.56
N GLU A 80 -5.00 -9.06 -5.83
CA GLU A 80 -4.22 -8.46 -6.90
C GLU A 80 -2.87 -7.96 -6.39
N SER A 81 -1.89 -7.99 -7.29
CA SER A 81 -0.53 -7.49 -7.04
C SER A 81 -0.41 -5.99 -7.32
N TYR A 82 0.78 -5.41 -7.17
CA TYR A 82 1.03 -3.99 -7.46
C TYR A 82 0.58 -3.60 -8.88
N LEU A 83 -0.20 -2.52 -8.99
CA LEU A 83 -0.90 -2.04 -10.19
C LEU A 83 -1.98 -2.99 -10.77
N GLY A 84 -2.34 -4.04 -10.04
CA GLY A 84 -3.52 -4.85 -10.33
C GLY A 84 -4.81 -4.07 -10.10
N SER A 85 -5.88 -4.47 -10.77
CA SER A 85 -7.17 -3.77 -10.75
C SER A 85 -7.97 -4.13 -9.50
N CYS A 86 -8.42 -3.15 -8.73
CA CYS A 86 -9.13 -3.38 -7.47
C CYS A 86 -10.38 -2.51 -7.37
N LYS A 87 -11.38 -2.98 -6.60
CA LYS A 87 -12.56 -2.19 -6.22
C LYS A 87 -12.56 -1.79 -4.75
N ILE A 88 -11.88 -2.60 -3.94
CA ILE A 88 -11.78 -2.48 -2.49
C ILE A 88 -10.37 -2.89 -2.06
N SER A 89 -9.89 -2.38 -0.92
CA SER A 89 -8.52 -2.63 -0.46
C SER A 89 -8.24 -4.08 -0.08
N SER A 90 -9.25 -4.86 0.33
CA SER A 90 -9.08 -6.30 0.52
C SER A 90 -8.82 -7.04 -0.80
N GLY A 91 -9.12 -6.42 -1.94
CA GLY A 91 -8.77 -6.95 -3.26
C GLY A 91 -7.30 -6.85 -3.61
N CYS A 92 -6.51 -6.15 -2.80
CA CYS A 92 -5.07 -6.04 -2.97
C CYS A 92 -4.34 -6.93 -1.97
N ASN A 93 -3.17 -7.42 -2.32
CA ASN A 93 -2.38 -8.26 -1.43
C ASN A 93 -1.87 -7.46 -0.21
N GLN A 94 -2.54 -7.64 0.93
CA GLN A 94 -2.23 -6.94 2.16
C GLN A 94 -0.88 -7.35 2.78
N THR A 95 -0.40 -8.57 2.50
CA THR A 95 0.94 -9.01 2.96
C THR A 95 2.07 -8.23 2.30
N GLN A 96 1.76 -7.62 1.15
CA GLN A 96 2.64 -6.70 0.42
C GLN A 96 2.46 -5.24 0.85
N GLY A 97 1.54 -4.96 1.77
CA GLY A 97 1.21 -3.60 2.21
C GLY A 97 0.45 -2.77 1.17
N LEU A 98 -0.22 -3.42 0.20
CA LEU A 98 -0.96 -2.75 -0.85
C LEU A 98 -2.36 -2.34 -0.38
N VAL A 99 -2.84 -1.21 -0.89
CA VAL A 99 -4.20 -0.70 -0.71
C VAL A 99 -4.82 -0.36 -2.06
N CYS A 100 -6.15 -0.38 -2.14
CA CYS A 100 -6.82 0.00 -3.36
C CYS A 100 -6.92 1.52 -3.43
N ASN A 101 -6.31 2.13 -4.44
CA ASN A 101 -6.44 3.55 -4.67
C ASN A 101 -7.78 3.86 -5.35
N LEU A 102 -8.56 4.72 -4.71
CA LEU A 102 -9.86 5.19 -5.21
C LEU A 102 -9.79 6.64 -5.72
N THR A 103 -8.60 7.24 -5.79
CA THR A 103 -8.37 8.64 -6.17
C THR A 103 -7.94 8.78 -7.64
N GLU A 104 -8.16 9.98 -8.18
CA GLU A 104 -8.23 10.31 -9.62
C GLU A 104 -6.98 9.93 -10.44
N GLN A 105 -5.78 9.89 -9.87
CA GLN A 105 -4.55 9.63 -10.64
C GLN A 105 -4.30 8.13 -10.92
N MET A 106 -4.76 7.24 -10.05
CA MET A 106 -4.62 5.78 -10.21
C MET A 106 -5.87 5.08 -9.68
N VAL A 107 -7.01 5.38 -10.30
CA VAL A 107 -8.32 4.87 -9.86
C VAL A 107 -8.36 3.36 -10.01
N TYR A 108 -8.85 2.67 -8.98
CA TYR A 108 -9.09 1.23 -8.95
C TYR A 108 -7.81 0.40 -9.18
N LYS A 109 -6.69 0.86 -8.62
CA LYS A 109 -5.40 0.15 -8.70
C LYS A 109 -4.79 -0.12 -7.34
N CYS A 110 -4.20 -1.30 -7.19
CA CYS A 110 -3.44 -1.67 -6.00
C CYS A 110 -2.11 -0.91 -5.96
N VAL A 111 -1.94 -0.04 -4.98
CA VAL A 111 -0.74 0.79 -4.83
C VAL A 111 -0.28 0.78 -3.39
N CYS A 112 0.89 1.37 -3.15
CA CYS A 112 1.32 1.62 -1.79
C CYS A 112 0.53 2.78 -1.16
N PRO A 113 0.23 2.70 0.15
CA PRO A 113 -0.41 3.80 0.87
C PRO A 113 0.47 5.05 0.86
N SER A 114 -0.11 6.19 1.25
CA SER A 114 0.61 7.45 1.36
C SER A 114 1.88 7.30 2.20
N TYR A 115 2.95 7.97 1.76
CA TYR A 115 4.28 7.93 2.38
C TYR A 115 5.01 6.58 2.29
N ASN A 116 4.53 5.65 1.46
CA ASN A 116 5.22 4.41 1.13
C ASN A 116 5.56 4.34 -0.37
N TYR A 117 6.59 3.57 -0.71
CA TYR A 117 6.98 3.28 -2.09
C TYR A 117 6.99 1.77 -2.35
N TRP A 118 6.84 1.39 -3.61
CA TRP A 118 6.91 -0.01 -4.02
C TRP A 118 8.35 -0.45 -4.22
N ASP A 119 8.80 -1.44 -3.44
CA ASP A 119 10.07 -2.10 -3.65
C ASP A 119 9.87 -3.35 -4.54
N SER A 120 10.34 -3.26 -5.79
CA SER A 120 10.17 -4.33 -6.77
C SER A 120 10.98 -5.59 -6.45
N SER A 121 12.02 -5.48 -5.64
CA SER A 121 12.91 -6.58 -5.25
C SER A 121 12.31 -7.37 -4.10
N LEU A 122 11.78 -6.67 -3.09
CA LEU A 122 11.12 -7.29 -1.94
C LEU A 122 9.64 -7.61 -2.19
N LYS A 123 9.06 -7.08 -3.27
CA LYS A 123 7.61 -7.17 -3.58
C LYS A 123 6.75 -6.65 -2.43
N LYS A 124 7.15 -5.52 -1.83
CA LYS A 124 6.48 -4.93 -0.67
C LYS A 124 6.50 -3.40 -0.73
N CYS A 125 5.49 -2.81 -0.13
CA CYS A 125 5.45 -1.38 0.17
C CYS A 125 6.32 -1.09 1.38
N LEU A 126 7.31 -0.22 1.20
CA LEU A 126 8.20 0.23 2.27
C LEU A 126 7.98 1.72 2.57
N PRO A 127 8.24 2.18 3.80
CA PRO A 127 8.19 3.60 4.12
C PRO A 127 9.16 4.40 3.24
N GLN A 128 8.72 5.56 2.78
CA GLN A 128 9.57 6.51 2.07
C GLN A 128 10.66 7.07 2.98
N LYS A 129 11.73 7.49 2.33
CA LYS A 129 13.00 7.89 2.91
C LYS A 129 13.08 9.41 3.03
N ASN A 130 13.57 9.87 4.16
CA ASN A 130 13.83 11.27 4.47
C ASN A 130 15.16 11.73 3.86
N ASN A 131 15.46 13.03 4.02
CA ASN A 131 16.72 13.63 3.62
C ASN A 131 17.93 12.82 4.12
N THR A 132 18.98 12.78 3.31
CA THR A 132 20.25 12.06 3.50
C THR A 132 20.19 10.53 3.55
N GLN A 133 19.00 9.91 3.49
CA GLN A 133 18.89 8.45 3.48
C GLN A 133 19.17 7.89 2.08
N ALA A 134 19.79 6.70 2.04
CA ALA A 134 20.20 6.05 0.79
C ALA A 134 18.99 5.63 -0.06
N CYS A 135 19.00 5.94 -1.35
CA CYS A 135 17.93 5.67 -2.30
C CYS A 135 18.51 5.19 -3.63
N THR A 136 17.69 4.52 -4.44
CA THR A 136 18.05 4.16 -5.82
C THR A 136 17.11 4.78 -6.85
N SER A 137 16.00 5.36 -6.41
CA SER A 137 15.05 6.09 -7.26
C SER A 137 14.30 7.15 -6.45
N THR A 138 13.78 8.17 -7.14
CA THR A 138 13.13 9.32 -6.51
C THR A 138 11.83 8.95 -5.80
N GLU A 139 11.13 7.91 -6.24
CA GLU A 139 9.87 7.45 -5.62
C GLU A 139 10.10 6.94 -4.19
N GLN A 140 11.34 6.54 -3.87
CA GLN A 140 11.72 6.14 -2.52
C GLN A 140 11.82 7.33 -1.57
N CYS A 141 12.01 8.54 -2.09
CA CYS A 141 12.11 9.74 -1.27
C CYS A 141 10.72 10.23 -0.89
N ARG A 142 10.61 10.89 0.27
CA ARG A 142 9.34 11.33 0.84
C ARG A 142 8.57 12.23 -0.14
N SER A 143 7.37 11.79 -0.51
CA SER A 143 6.46 12.54 -1.36
C SER A 143 5.95 13.80 -0.65
N GLY A 144 5.70 14.86 -1.41
CA GLY A 144 5.19 16.13 -0.89
C GLY A 144 6.24 17.02 -0.20
N THR A 145 7.51 16.60 -0.15
CA THR A 145 8.61 17.39 0.46
C THR A 145 9.62 17.90 -0.56
N SER A 146 9.36 17.69 -1.85
CA SER A 146 10.25 18.01 -2.98
C SER A 146 11.65 17.35 -2.92
N LEU A 147 11.81 16.28 -2.14
CA LEU A 147 13.05 15.49 -2.16
C LEU A 147 13.14 14.71 -3.47
N TYR A 148 14.35 14.58 -3.99
CA TYR A 148 14.66 13.68 -5.10
C TYR A 148 15.83 12.77 -4.74
N CYS A 149 15.95 11.64 -5.43
CA CYS A 149 17.09 10.75 -5.24
C CYS A 149 18.27 11.22 -6.09
N ASP A 150 19.35 11.64 -5.45
CA ASP A 150 20.59 12.03 -6.13
C ASP A 150 21.41 10.79 -6.51
N THR A 151 20.95 10.11 -7.56
CA THR A 151 21.61 8.89 -8.08
C THR A 151 22.94 9.18 -8.78
N SER A 152 23.28 10.45 -9.00
CA SER A 152 24.48 10.86 -9.73
C SER A 152 25.68 11.12 -8.82
N SER A 153 25.47 11.51 -7.55
CA SER A 153 26.57 11.82 -6.64
C SER A 153 26.62 10.96 -5.38
N THR A 154 25.53 10.86 -4.61
CA THR A 154 25.55 10.22 -3.28
C THR A 154 24.62 9.03 -3.14
N ASN A 155 23.73 8.79 -4.10
CA ASN A 155 22.62 7.83 -3.97
C ASN A 155 21.80 8.08 -2.70
N THR A 156 21.50 9.35 -2.40
CA THR A 156 20.70 9.72 -1.22
C THR A 156 19.60 10.71 -1.56
N CYS A 157 18.52 10.70 -0.77
CA CYS A 157 17.44 11.66 -0.92
C CYS A 157 17.93 13.05 -0.50
N LYS A 158 17.81 14.03 -1.39
CA LYS A 158 18.27 15.40 -1.19
C LYS A 158 17.29 16.42 -1.73
N CYS A 159 17.45 17.66 -1.28
CA CYS A 159 16.76 18.79 -1.87
C CYS A 159 17.36 19.19 -3.22
N PRO A 160 16.55 19.71 -4.16
CA PRO A 160 17.02 20.25 -5.43
C PRO A 160 18.10 21.31 -5.25
N ILE A 161 18.80 21.61 -6.34
CA ILE A 161 19.75 22.72 -6.36
C ILE A 161 19.05 24.02 -5.95
N ASP A 162 19.70 24.83 -5.10
CA ASP A 162 19.17 26.05 -4.48
C ASP A 162 18.07 25.84 -3.43
N TYR A 163 17.89 24.62 -2.92
CA TYR A 163 16.99 24.34 -1.80
C TYR A 163 17.75 23.73 -0.64
N TYR A 164 17.32 24.02 0.58
CA TYR A 164 17.81 23.40 1.79
C TYR A 164 16.70 22.63 2.50
N TRP A 165 17.10 21.62 3.28
CA TRP A 165 16.16 20.87 4.09
C TRP A 165 15.78 21.65 5.34
N SER A 166 14.49 21.98 5.49
CA SER A 166 13.94 22.65 6.68
C SER A 166 12.84 21.80 7.30
N THR A 167 13.12 21.24 8.48
CA THR A 167 12.21 20.42 9.29
C THR A 167 11.66 19.18 8.57
N ASN A 168 10.77 19.38 7.60
CA ASN A 168 10.07 18.34 6.85
C ASN A 168 9.91 18.65 5.35
N THR A 169 10.47 19.74 4.84
CA THR A 169 10.37 20.07 3.41
C THR A 169 11.63 20.74 2.89
N CYS A 170 11.85 20.61 1.59
CA CYS A 170 12.84 21.44 0.90
C CYS A 170 12.30 22.86 0.76
N VAL A 171 13.06 23.83 1.27
CA VAL A 171 12.74 25.26 1.21
C VAL A 171 13.78 25.93 0.34
N LYS A 172 13.32 26.85 -0.52
CA LYS A 172 14.22 27.58 -1.42
C LYS A 172 15.19 28.42 -0.59
N MET A 173 16.47 28.33 -0.91
CA MET A 173 17.51 29.18 -0.32
C MET A 173 17.28 30.63 -0.75
N VAL A 174 17.60 31.56 0.14
CA VAL A 174 17.46 32.99 -0.08
C VAL A 174 18.71 33.59 -0.73
N SER A 175 18.53 34.68 -1.47
CA SER A 175 19.58 35.36 -2.22
C SER A 175 20.33 36.39 -1.37
N TYR A 176 21.36 37.01 -1.96
CA TYR A 176 22.12 38.11 -1.36
C TYR A 176 21.19 39.20 -0.80
N GLY A 177 21.54 39.73 0.38
CA GLY A 177 20.80 40.78 1.08
C GLY A 177 19.50 40.33 1.75
N SER A 178 19.10 39.07 1.58
CA SER A 178 17.91 38.53 2.25
C SER A 178 18.18 38.22 3.71
N TYR A 179 17.16 38.38 4.55
CA TYR A 179 17.23 37.98 5.95
C TYR A 179 17.45 36.47 6.10
N CYS A 180 18.27 36.09 7.07
CA CYS A 180 18.54 34.70 7.40
C CYS A 180 18.75 34.53 8.91
N ASN A 181 18.42 33.34 9.40
CA ASN A 181 18.69 32.89 10.77
C ASN A 181 19.90 31.94 10.83
N ALA A 182 20.22 31.28 9.73
CA ALA A 182 21.31 30.31 9.64
C ALA A 182 21.90 30.28 8.23
N SER A 183 23.20 30.00 8.10
CA SER A 183 23.89 30.00 6.81
C SER A 183 23.33 29.00 5.80
N ILE A 184 22.73 27.90 6.27
CA ILE A 184 22.09 26.90 5.40
C ILE A 184 20.91 27.46 4.60
N GLN A 185 20.34 28.59 5.04
CA GLN A 185 19.25 29.27 4.33
C GLN A 185 19.76 30.09 3.15
N CYS A 186 21.02 30.50 3.17
CA CYS A 186 21.63 31.28 2.09
C CYS A 186 22.03 30.38 0.93
N ASN A 187 21.92 30.88 -0.29
CA ASN A 187 22.33 30.11 -1.46
C ASN A 187 23.85 29.86 -1.47
N THR A 188 24.26 28.65 -1.09
CA THR A 188 25.67 28.25 -1.01
C THR A 188 26.32 28.09 -2.38
N ASN A 189 25.55 27.88 -3.46
CA ASN A 189 26.07 27.85 -4.82
C ASN A 189 26.58 29.23 -5.26
N LEU A 190 26.01 30.29 -4.67
CA LEU A 190 26.47 31.67 -4.84
C LEU A 190 27.55 32.06 -3.84
N LEU A 191 28.03 31.10 -3.02
CA LEU A 191 28.99 31.29 -1.94
C LEU A 191 28.53 32.31 -0.89
N LEU A 192 27.23 32.35 -0.62
CA LEU A 192 26.63 33.18 0.42
C LEU A 192 26.65 32.45 1.77
N SER A 193 26.78 33.22 2.84
CA SER A 193 26.63 32.76 4.23
C SER A 193 25.83 33.79 5.03
N CYS A 194 25.20 33.34 6.11
CA CYS A 194 24.42 34.22 6.97
C CYS A 194 25.36 34.98 7.92
N VAL A 195 25.47 36.29 7.72
CA VAL A 195 26.28 37.18 8.57
C VAL A 195 25.42 38.35 9.01
N ASN A 196 25.40 38.66 10.30
CA ASN A 196 24.56 39.73 10.88
C ASN A 196 23.07 39.60 10.48
N SER A 197 22.57 38.37 10.37
CA SER A 197 21.20 38.04 9.94
C SER A 197 20.87 38.34 8.47
N TYR A 198 21.88 38.55 7.62
CA TYR A 198 21.70 38.71 6.18
C TYR A 198 22.61 37.78 5.39
N CYS A 199 22.11 37.27 4.27
CA CYS A 199 22.92 36.48 3.35
C CYS A 199 23.88 37.39 2.59
N VAL A 200 25.15 37.24 2.88
CA VAL A 200 26.23 38.04 2.26
C VAL A 200 27.36 37.12 1.80
N CYS A 201 28.27 37.67 1.01
CA CYS A 201 29.46 36.95 0.59
C CYS A 201 30.32 36.57 1.79
N THR A 202 30.92 35.38 1.75
CA THR A 202 31.90 34.98 2.76
C THR A 202 33.08 35.96 2.79
N ALA A 203 33.69 36.12 3.97
CA ALA A 203 34.82 37.02 4.17
C ALA A 203 35.91 36.72 3.12
N SER A 204 36.33 37.75 2.37
CA SER A 204 37.22 37.77 1.18
C SER A 204 36.55 37.87 -0.20
N LYS A 205 35.21 37.83 -0.31
CA LYS A 205 34.51 37.92 -1.61
C LYS A 205 33.56 39.11 -1.69
N PHE A 206 33.36 39.61 -2.91
CA PHE A 206 32.45 40.71 -3.23
C PHE A 206 31.28 40.21 -4.08
N TRP A 207 30.12 40.84 -3.88
CA TRP A 207 28.94 40.57 -4.70
C TRP A 207 29.06 41.30 -6.03
N ASN A 208 29.10 40.55 -7.14
CA ASN A 208 29.20 41.14 -8.49
C ASN A 208 27.84 41.31 -9.19
N GLY A 209 26.72 41.11 -8.48
CA GLY A 209 25.37 41.10 -9.05
C GLY A 209 24.81 39.70 -9.37
N THR A 210 25.67 38.68 -9.46
CA THR A 210 25.27 37.31 -9.83
C THR A 210 25.79 36.24 -8.88
N PHE A 211 27.04 36.34 -8.42
CA PHE A 211 27.66 35.43 -7.47
C PHE A 211 28.72 36.16 -6.63
N CYS A 212 29.16 35.56 -5.53
CA CYS A 212 30.29 36.08 -4.76
C CYS A 212 31.62 35.69 -5.42
N GLY A 213 32.31 36.68 -5.97
CA GLY A 213 33.60 36.55 -6.64
C GLY A 213 34.72 37.27 -5.89
N ASN A 214 35.96 37.07 -6.35
CA ASN A 214 37.10 37.87 -5.88
C ASN A 214 37.10 39.25 -6.53
#